data_AF-A0A6L6EP81-F1
#
_entry.id   AF-A0A6L6EP81-F1
#
_cell.length_a   1.000
_cell.length_b   1.000
_cell.length_c   1.000
_cell.angle_alpha   90.00
_cell.angle_beta   90.00
_cell.angle_gamma   90.00
#
_symmetry.space_group_name_H-M   'P 1'
#
loop_
_entity.id
_entity.type
_entity.pdbx_description
1 polymer ?
#
loop_
_entity_poly.entity_id
_entity_poly.type
_entity_poly.pdbx_seq_one_letter_code
_entity_poly.pdbx_strand_id
1 'polypeptide(L)' 'MDRIVWSTCVPWVGEINSANDAIKALPDRHPNVAAVDWAAIAGTPGYTSRDGLHLQGVGQNALADLVARAIGPAPAPA' A
#
# COMPACT_ATOMS: atom_id res chain seq x y z
N MET A 1 -13.91 14.15 8.28
CA MET A 1 -13.45 13.66 6.97
C MET A 1 -12.84 12.30 7.20
N ASP A 2 -13.28 11.30 6.45
CA ASP A 2 -12.74 9.95 6.58
C ASP A 2 -11.31 9.92 6.02
N ARG A 3 -10.45 9.15 6.68
CA ARG A 3 -9.09 8.88 6.21
C ARG A 3 -9.14 7.89 5.06
N ILE A 4 -8.43 8.18 3.99
CA ILE A 4 -8.26 7.29 2.84
C ILE A 4 -6.81 6.84 2.81
N VAL A 5 -6.56 5.53 2.68
CA VAL A 5 -5.22 4.97 2.54
C VAL A 5 -5.06 4.36 1.16
N TRP A 6 -4.06 4.82 0.42
CA TRP A 6 -3.67 4.24 -0.87
C TRP A 6 -2.31 3.56 -0.75
N SER A 7 -2.19 2.33 -1.25
CA SER A 7 -0.91 1.65 -1.36
C SER A 7 -0.38 1.68 -2.79
N THR A 8 0.93 1.86 -2.95
CA THR A 8 1.61 1.60 -4.23
C THR A 8 1.54 0.12 -4.62
N CYS A 9 1.72 -0.19 -5.89
CA CYS A 9 1.75 -1.57 -6.43
C CYS A 9 3.17 -2.00 -6.81
N VAL A 10 3.43 -3.31 -6.88
CA VAL A 10 4.69 -3.82 -7.42
C VAL A 10 4.82 -3.42 -8.90
N PRO A 11 5.89 -2.70 -9.31
CA PRO A 11 6.03 -2.24 -10.69
C PRO A 11 6.49 -3.37 -11.60
N TRP A 12 5.55 -3.97 -12.34
CA TRP A 12 5.85 -5.03 -13.31
C TRP A 12 5.70 -4.60 -14.77
N VAL A 13 5.08 -3.44 -14.99
CA VAL A 13 5.03 -2.71 -16.27
C VAL A 13 5.27 -1.21 -16.02
N GLY A 14 5.64 -0.48 -17.07
CA GLY A 14 6.02 0.93 -16.97
C GLY A 14 4.91 1.81 -16.40
N GLU A 15 3.66 1.55 -16.76
CA GLU A 15 2.47 2.29 -16.34
C GLU A 15 2.25 2.26 -14.83
N ILE A 16 2.72 1.20 -14.15
CA ILE A 16 2.61 1.10 -12.70
C ILE A 16 3.56 2.05 -11.99
N ASN A 17 4.71 2.38 -12.59
CA ASN A 17 5.58 3.42 -12.03
C ASN A 17 4.87 4.77 -12.03
N SER A 18 4.24 5.15 -13.15
CA SER A 18 3.45 6.37 -13.24
C SER A 18 2.28 6.40 -12.24
N ALA A 19 1.61 5.27 -12.04
CA ALA A 19 0.55 5.16 -11.04
C ALA A 19 1.09 5.29 -9.60
N ASN A 20 2.23 4.68 -9.30
CA ASN A 20 2.89 4.78 -7.99
C ASN A 20 3.33 6.21 -7.70
N ASP A 21 3.88 6.93 -8.67
CA ASP A 21 4.26 8.33 -8.52
C ASP A 21 3.03 9.19 -8.22
N ALA A 22 1.92 8.94 -8.92
CA ALA A 22 0.65 9.62 -8.65
C ALA A 22 0.12 9.32 -7.24
N ILE A 23 0.16 8.06 -6.80
CA ILE A 23 -0.24 7.65 -5.45
C ILE A 23 0.60 8.36 -4.38
N LYS A 24 1.92 8.40 -4.56
CA LYS A 24 2.85 9.05 -3.61
C LYS A 24 2.61 10.55 -3.49
N ALA A 25 2.13 11.20 -4.55
CA ALA A 25 1.82 12.63 -4.56
C ALA A 25 0.43 13.00 -4.01
N LEU A 26 -0.45 12.02 -3.74
CA LEU A 26 -1.81 12.30 -3.23
C LEU A 26 -1.84 13.08 -1.91
N PRO A 27 -1.00 12.80 -0.90
CA PRO A 27 -1.04 13.51 0.38
C PRO A 27 -0.77 15.01 0.25
N ASP A 28 0.01 15.44 -0.75
CA ASP A 28 0.32 16.85 -1.00
C ASP A 28 -0.91 17.64 -1.45
N ARG A 29 -1.89 16.96 -2.05
CA ARG A 29 -3.11 17.56 -2.62
C ARG A 29 -4.34 17.30 -1.77
N HIS A 30 -4.33 16.24 -0.96
CA HIS A 30 -5.47 15.75 -0.21
C HIS A 30 -5.06 15.43 1.24
N PRO A 31 -5.31 16.34 2.20
CA PRO A 31 -4.84 16.18 3.57
C PRO A 31 -5.50 15.01 4.33
N ASN A 32 -6.61 14.45 3.82
CA ASN A 32 -7.25 13.26 4.37
C ASN A 32 -6.75 11.95 3.73
N VAL A 33 -5.80 12.00 2.80
CA VAL A 33 -5.19 10.84 2.15
C VAL A 33 -3.81 10.55 2.74
N ALA A 34 -3.55 9.28 3.06
CA ALA A 34 -2.22 8.76 3.34
C ALA A 34 -1.81 7.80 2.23
N ALA A 35 -0.55 7.90 1.79
CA ALA A 35 0.06 6.95 0.86
C ALA A 35 0.99 6.01 1.64
N VAL A 36 0.89 4.71 1.37
CA VAL A 36 1.79 3.68 1.91
C VAL A 36 2.58 3.00 0.79
N ASP A 37 3.88 2.82 0.99
CA ASP A 37 4.79 2.33 -0.05
C ASP A 37 5.00 0.81 0.06
N TRP A 38 4.02 0.03 -0.38
CA TRP A 38 4.17 -1.43 -0.50
C TRP A 38 5.28 -1.81 -1.50
N ALA A 39 5.45 -1.04 -2.58
CA ALA A 39 6.43 -1.34 -3.62
C ALA A 39 7.85 -1.36 -3.06
N ALA A 40 8.14 -0.50 -2.06
CA ALA A 40 9.42 -0.45 -1.37
C ALA A 40 9.76 -1.73 -0.56
N ILE A 41 8.76 -2.49 -0.10
CA ILE A 41 8.97 -3.66 0.77
C ILE A 41 8.55 -4.99 0.15
N ALA A 42 7.84 -4.98 -0.98
CA ALA A 42 7.32 -6.17 -1.65
C ALA A 42 8.41 -7.20 -2.02
N GLY A 43 9.65 -6.74 -2.26
CA GLY A 43 10.80 -7.60 -2.55
C GLY A 43 11.36 -8.37 -1.35
N THR A 44 10.77 -8.22 -0.17
CA THR A 44 11.18 -9.00 1.02
C THR A 44 10.99 -10.50 0.77
N PRO A 45 12.00 -11.35 1.05
CA PRO A 45 11.90 -12.78 0.84
C PRO A 45 10.65 -13.38 1.52
N GLY A 46 9.85 -14.10 0.74
CA GLY A 46 8.62 -14.74 1.23
C GLY A 46 7.36 -13.86 1.20
N TYR A 47 7.45 -12.59 0.81
CA TYR A 47 6.26 -11.74 0.69
C TYR A 47 5.49 -12.02 -0.61
N THR A 48 6.20 -12.12 -1.73
CA THR A 48 5.61 -12.42 -3.04
C THR A 48 5.94 -13.84 -3.49
N SER A 49 5.15 -14.37 -4.42
CA SER A 49 5.33 -15.66 -5.07
C SER A 49 6.54 -15.63 -6.01
N ARG A 50 6.78 -16.73 -6.75
CA ARG A 50 7.89 -16.84 -7.69
C ARG A 50 7.88 -15.74 -8.77
N ASP A 51 6.71 -15.21 -9.11
CA ASP A 51 6.59 -14.12 -10.08
C ASP A 51 6.95 -12.73 -9.53
N GLY A 52 7.18 -12.60 -8.22
CA GLY A 52 7.46 -11.31 -7.59
C GLY A 52 6.24 -10.40 -7.44
N LEU A 53 5.03 -10.85 -7.78
CA LEU A 53 3.82 -10.02 -7.82
C LEU A 53 2.74 -10.51 -6.85
N HIS A 54 2.36 -11.78 -6.96
CA HIS A 54 1.26 -12.32 -6.17
C HIS A 54 1.71 -12.58 -4.74
N LEU A 55 0.91 -12.17 -3.75
CA LEU A 55 1.29 -12.30 -2.35
C LEU A 55 1.21 -13.75 -1.86
N GLN A 56 2.21 -14.14 -1.06
CA GLN A 56 2.12 -15.30 -0.18
C GLN A 56 1.46 -14.89 1.14
N GLY A 57 1.10 -15.86 2.00
CA GLY A 57 0.42 -15.58 3.27
C GLY A 57 1.15 -14.56 4.16
N VAL A 58 2.48 -14.64 4.23
CA VAL A 58 3.28 -13.66 4.99
C VAL A 58 3.20 -12.26 4.38
N GLY A 59 3.24 -12.15 3.04
CA GLY A 59 3.09 -10.87 2.34
C GLY A 59 1.68 -10.28 2.45
N GLN A 60 0.65 -11.12 2.47
CA GLN A 60 -0.73 -10.69 2.74
C GLN A 60 -0.84 -10.04 4.11
N ASN A 61 -0.28 -10.68 5.14
CA ASN A 61 -0.24 -10.12 6.49
C ASN A 61 0.56 -8.82 6.55
N ALA A 62 1.73 -8.77 5.89
CA ALA A 62 2.57 -7.58 5.86
C ALA A 62 1.88 -6.38 5.18
N LEU A 63 1.19 -6.59 4.05
CA LEU A 63 0.42 -5.54 3.39
C LEU A 63 -0.77 -5.10 4.26
N ALA A 64 -1.49 -6.06 4.87
CA ALA A 64 -2.60 -5.75 5.77
C ALA A 64 -2.13 -4.91 6.96
N ASP A 65 -1.02 -5.27 7.59
CA ASP A 65 -0.42 -4.52 8.70
C ASP A 65 0.02 -3.11 8.29
N LEU A 66 0.61 -2.97 7.09
CA LEU A 66 1.00 -1.67 6.54
C LEU A 66 -0.22 -0.75 6.38
N VAL A 67 -1.30 -1.26 5.80
CA VAL A 67 -2.55 -0.51 5.62
C VAL A 67 -3.22 -0.21 6.97
N ALA A 68 -3.29 -1.20 7.88
CA ALA A 68 -3.90 -1.05 9.19
C ALA A 68 -3.22 0.04 10.04
N ARG A 69 -1.89 0.12 9.99
CA ARG A 69 -1.13 1.17 10.68
C ARG A 69 -1.43 2.57 10.15
N ALA A 70 -1.67 2.70 8.84
CA ALA A 70 -1.99 3.98 8.22
C ALA A 70 -3.44 4.42 8.46
N ILE A 71 -4.41 3.50 8.34
CA ILE A 71 -5.84 3.83 8.51
C ILE A 71 -6.17 4.13 9.98
N GLY A 72 -5.49 3.47 10.92
CA GLY A 72 -5.70 3.64 12.36
C GLY A 72 -6.84 2.79 12.91
N PRO A 73 -7.21 2.96 14.19
CA PRO A 73 -8.28 2.20 14.81
C PRO A 73 -9.62 2.48 14.15
N ALA A 74 -10.48 1.47 14.09
CA ALA A 74 -11.86 1.65 13.67
C ALA A 74 -12.58 2.66 14.59
N PRO A 75 -13.54 3.45 14.07
CA PRO A 75 -14.41 4.27 14.91
C PRO A 75 -15.10 3.42 15.98
N ALA A 76 -15.30 3.99 17.18
CA ALA A 76 -16.10 3.34 18.21
C ALA A 76 -17.54 3.15 17.69
N PRO A 77 -18.23 2.06 18.08
CA PRO A 77 -19.66 1.91 17.82
C PRO A 77 -20.41 3.12 18.39
N ALA A 78 -21.45 3.57 17.68
CA ALA A 78 -22.37 4.60 18.16
C ALA A 78 -23.26 4.09 19.29
#